data_AF-A0A3C1NHK8-F1
#
_entry.id   AF-A0A3C1NHK8-F1
#
_cell.length_a   1.000
_cell.length_b   1.000
_cell.length_c   1.000
_cell.angle_alpha   90.00
_cell.angle_beta   90.00
_cell.angle_gamma   90.00
#
_symmetry.space_group_name_H-M   'P 1'
#
loop_
_entity.id
_entity.type
_entity.pdbx_description
1 polymer ?
#
loop_
_entity_poly.entity_id
_entity_poly.type
_entity_poly.pdbx_seq_one_letter_code
_entity_poly.pdbx_strand_id
1 'polypeptide(L)'
;FQGKVRQIRLASVSLQNVVTYTVVIDAENPLGRLLPGMTANVEIVTGEHKQVVVVPNEVLRFQPRGPAQAAIVQDGMSTGVSQLSDRGSRMLERLKTQLELSDDEMGKVRTALEAEFAAIKNAGPPGSAPASDDVREQARMRIAKVLRAMLSPDKYKKYEEMQRQRPNGPRRVTLWAYENGALVPREVRLGLADQSFTEVVDGLPEGAQVVLRVREGTP
;
A
#
# COMPACT_ATOMS: atom_id res chain seq x y z
N PHE A 1 24.43 -18.05 16.46
CA PHE A 1 25.04 -18.81 15.35
C PHE A 1 24.74 -18.07 14.06
N GLN A 2 25.63 -18.13 13.08
CA GLN A 2 25.35 -17.63 11.73
C GLN A 2 25.20 -18.82 10.78
N GLY A 3 24.36 -18.66 9.77
CA GLY A 3 24.08 -19.71 8.82
C GLY A 3 23.56 -19.17 7.50
N LYS A 4 23.58 -20.00 6.46
CA LYS A 4 23.08 -19.68 5.13
C LYS A 4 21.88 -20.57 4.83
N VAL A 5 20.82 -19.98 4.27
CA VAL A 5 19.67 -20.76 3.79
C VAL A 5 20.12 -21.58 2.60
N ARG A 6 20.08 -22.91 2.73
CA ARG A 6 20.46 -23.84 1.66
C ARG A 6 19.27 -24.16 0.76
N GLN A 7 18.10 -24.31 1.35
CA GLN A 7 16.91 -24.77 0.63
C GLN A 7 15.63 -24.31 1.33
N ILE A 8 14.64 -23.94 0.51
CA ILE A 8 13.25 -23.78 0.95
C ILE A 8 12.44 -24.90 0.30
N ARG A 9 11.81 -25.76 1.09
CA ARG A 9 10.97 -26.84 0.58
C ARG A 9 9.58 -26.30 0.28
N LEU A 10 9.20 -26.32 -1.00
CA LEU A 10 7.90 -25.80 -1.48
C LEU A 10 6.70 -26.69 -1.13
N ALA A 11 6.94 -27.94 -0.70
CA ALA A 11 5.91 -28.83 -0.16
C ALA A 11 5.47 -28.34 1.22
N SER A 12 4.46 -27.47 1.25
CA SER A 12 3.92 -26.89 2.48
C SER A 12 3.06 -27.88 3.26
N VAL A 13 2.99 -27.69 4.57
CA VAL A 13 2.01 -28.36 5.45
C VAL A 13 1.01 -27.31 5.94
N SER A 14 -0.28 -27.63 5.86
CA SER A 14 -1.36 -26.78 6.39
C SER A 14 -1.92 -27.42 7.66
N LEU A 15 -1.88 -26.70 8.78
CA LEU A 15 -2.43 -27.13 10.06
C LEU A 15 -3.18 -25.94 10.67
N GLN A 16 -4.46 -26.12 11.01
CA GLN A 16 -5.29 -25.08 11.65
C GLN A 16 -5.25 -23.72 10.91
N ASN A 17 -5.34 -23.74 9.58
CA ASN A 17 -5.26 -22.56 8.69
C ASN A 17 -3.89 -21.85 8.69
N VAL A 18 -2.84 -22.47 9.24
CA VAL A 18 -1.45 -21.99 9.13
C VAL A 18 -0.70 -22.81 8.09
N VAL A 19 -0.21 -22.15 7.04
CA VAL A 19 0.62 -22.76 5.99
C VAL A 19 2.09 -22.59 6.36
N THR A 20 2.81 -23.70 6.54
CA THR A 20 4.22 -23.69 6.94
C THR A 20 5.10 -24.31 5.85
N TYR A 21 6.23 -23.65 5.57
CA TYR A 21 7.28 -24.15 4.68
C TYR A 21 8.50 -24.56 5.51
N THR A 22 9.11 -25.69 5.16
CA THR A 22 10.34 -26.14 5.81
C THR A 22 11.55 -25.48 5.15
N VAL A 23 12.35 -24.77 5.94
CA VAL A 23 13.62 -24.15 5.50
C VAL A 23 14.79 -24.93 6.06
N VAL A 24 15.76 -25.26 5.21
CA VAL A 24 16.99 -25.96 5.59
C VAL A 24 18.15 -24.96 5.60
N ILE A 25 18.84 -24.85 6.73
CA ILE A 25 19.90 -23.87 6.97
C ILE A 25 21.20 -24.61 7.27
N ASP A 26 22.28 -24.18 6.61
CA ASP A 26 23.65 -24.55 6.96
C ASP A 26 24.15 -23.61 8.07
N ALA A 27 24.59 -24.15 9.20
CA ALA A 27 25.21 -23.37 10.26
C ALA A 27 26.48 -24.07 10.76
N GLU A 28 27.54 -23.29 10.98
CA GLU A 28 28.79 -23.81 11.52
C GLU A 28 28.61 -24.17 13.01
N ASN A 29 29.00 -25.41 13.38
CA ASN A 29 28.90 -25.92 14.74
C ASN A 29 30.22 -26.60 15.20
N PRO A 30 31.37 -25.90 15.14
CA PRO A 30 32.67 -26.50 15.43
C PRO A 30 32.80 -27.02 16.87
N LEU A 31 32.04 -26.44 17.80
CA LEU A 31 32.03 -26.81 19.22
C LEU A 31 30.92 -27.81 19.60
N GLY A 32 30.11 -28.29 18.64
CA GLY A 32 29.04 -29.25 18.90
C GLY A 32 27.92 -28.74 19.82
N ARG A 33 27.75 -27.42 19.95
CA ARG A 33 26.79 -26.80 20.88
C ARG A 33 25.35 -26.85 20.40
N LEU A 34 25.12 -26.97 19.09
CA LEU A 34 23.80 -27.20 18.52
C LEU A 34 23.53 -28.70 18.48
N LEU A 35 22.57 -29.17 19.29
CA LEU A 35 22.16 -30.58 19.32
C LEU A 35 20.90 -30.80 18.46
N PRO A 36 20.72 -32.01 17.89
CA PRO A 36 19.49 -32.39 17.21
C PRO A 36 18.27 -32.25 18.12
N GLY A 37 17.15 -31.75 17.57
CA GLY A 37 15.89 -31.59 18.30
C GLY A 37 15.78 -30.30 19.13
N MET A 38 16.81 -29.46 19.17
CA MET A 38 16.72 -28.14 19.81
C MET A 38 15.79 -27.20 19.03
N THR A 39 14.98 -26.44 19.76
CA THR A 39 14.23 -25.31 19.21
C THR A 39 15.12 -24.08 19.16
N ALA A 40 15.11 -23.36 18.04
CA ALA A 40 15.83 -22.12 17.88
C ALA A 40 14.92 -21.06 17.27
N ASN A 41 15.05 -19.82 17.73
CA ASN A 41 14.52 -18.67 17.03
C ASN A 41 15.53 -18.27 15.95
N VAL A 42 15.06 -18.06 14.73
CA VAL A 42 15.89 -17.72 13.58
C VAL A 42 15.44 -16.39 13.02
N GLU A 43 16.40 -15.49 12.81
CA GLU A 43 16.20 -14.26 12.06
C GLU A 43 16.74 -14.48 10.64
N ILE A 44 15.88 -14.31 9.63
CA ILE A 44 16.23 -14.51 8.22
C ILE A 44 16.30 -13.15 7.55
N VAL A 45 17.51 -12.77 7.14
CA VAL A 45 17.73 -11.53 6.37
C VAL A 45 17.35 -11.79 4.92
N THR A 46 16.37 -11.04 4.40
CA THR A 46 15.86 -11.18 3.03
C THR A 46 16.39 -10.10 2.07
N GLY A 47 16.95 -9.02 2.60
CA GLY A 47 17.56 -7.92 1.85
C GLY A 47 18.29 -6.96 2.79
N GLU A 48 19.32 -6.30 2.27
CA GLU A 48 20.12 -5.30 3.00
C GLU A 48 20.47 -4.16 2.04
N HIS A 49 20.12 -2.93 2.41
CA HIS A 49 20.56 -1.73 1.72
C HIS A 49 21.39 -0.86 2.68
N LYS A 50 22.46 -0.26 2.15
CA LYS A 50 23.37 0.61 2.91
C LYS A 50 23.19 2.05 2.45
N GLN A 51 23.43 3.00 3.37
CA GLN A 51 23.37 4.44 3.08
C GLN A 51 22.00 4.86 2.54
N VAL A 52 20.94 4.50 3.26
CA VAL A 52 19.55 4.79 2.87
C VAL A 52 18.85 5.67 3.89
N VAL A 53 17.88 6.45 3.42
CA VAL A 53 16.99 7.22 4.28
C VAL A 53 15.93 6.28 4.84
N VAL A 54 15.77 6.28 6.16
CA VAL A 54 14.75 5.49 6.85
C VAL A 54 13.87 6.38 7.72
N VAL A 55 12.62 5.98 7.87
CA VAL A 55 11.68 6.59 8.82
C VAL A 55 11.16 5.54 9.79
N PRO A 56 10.87 5.90 11.04
CA PRO A 56 10.20 4.99 11.97
C PRO A 56 8.81 4.59 11.46
N ASN A 57 8.41 3.35 11.73
CA ASN A 57 7.15 2.80 11.26
C ASN A 57 5.91 3.55 11.82
N GLU A 58 6.04 4.26 12.94
CA GLU A 58 4.95 5.08 13.49
C GLU A 58 4.59 6.26 12.59
N VAL A 59 5.56 6.83 11.87
CA VAL A 59 5.34 7.98 10.96
C VAL A 59 4.34 7.60 9.87
N LEU A 60 4.43 6.36 9.36
CA LEU A 60 3.54 5.85 8.31
C LEU A 60 2.07 5.76 8.76
N ARG A 61 1.83 5.70 10.07
CA ARG A 61 0.50 5.57 10.67
C ARG A 61 -0.06 6.90 11.17
N PHE A 62 0.76 7.94 11.22
CA PHE A 62 0.35 9.24 11.73
C PHE A 62 -0.69 9.90 10.80
N GLN A 63 -1.83 10.26 11.38
CA GLN A 63 -2.89 11.01 10.73
C GLN A 63 -3.25 12.21 11.61
N PRO A 64 -3.11 13.46 11.13
CA PRO A 64 -3.50 14.64 11.88
C PRO A 64 -4.99 14.59 12.27
N ARG A 65 -5.26 14.74 13.57
CA ARG A 65 -6.62 14.80 14.14
C ARG A 65 -6.70 15.96 15.12
N GLY A 66 -7.90 16.54 15.27
CA GLY A 66 -8.14 17.63 16.21
C GLY A 66 -7.26 18.86 15.92
N PRO A 67 -6.59 19.45 16.93
CA PRO A 67 -5.83 20.70 16.76
C PRO A 67 -4.65 20.57 15.80
N ALA A 68 -4.13 19.36 15.58
CA ALA A 68 -3.08 19.11 14.58
C ALA A 68 -3.54 19.42 13.14
N GLN A 69 -4.85 19.39 12.87
CA GLN A 69 -5.39 19.73 11.55
C GLN A 69 -5.27 21.23 11.25
N ALA A 70 -5.30 22.08 12.28
CA ALA A 70 -5.14 23.53 12.13
C ALA A 70 -3.70 23.92 11.77
N ALA A 71 -2.72 23.05 12.06
CA ALA A 71 -1.31 23.25 11.73
C ALA A 71 -0.94 22.74 10.32
N ILE A 72 -1.88 22.21 9.54
CA ILE A 72 -1.61 21.75 8.17
C ILE A 72 -1.46 22.97 7.25
N VAL A 73 -0.36 23.05 6.51
CA VAL A 73 -0.27 23.99 5.39
C VAL A 73 -1.31 23.56 4.36
N GLN A 74 -2.39 24.34 4.23
CA GLN A 74 -3.45 24.12 3.23
C GLN A 74 -2.93 24.46 1.84
N ASP A 75 -1.96 23.68 1.34
CA ASP A 75 -1.65 23.69 -0.07
C ASP A 75 -2.63 22.73 -0.76
N GLY A 76 -3.80 23.26 -1.11
CA GLY A 76 -4.68 22.70 -2.13
C GLY A 76 -5.20 21.26 -1.94
N MET A 77 -5.18 20.67 -0.74
CA MET A 77 -5.89 19.41 -0.50
C MET A 77 -7.39 19.66 -0.43
N SER A 78 -7.98 19.74 -1.63
CA SER A 78 -9.40 19.84 -1.88
C SER A 78 -10.16 18.81 -1.03
N THR A 79 -11.08 19.31 -0.21
CA THR A 79 -12.17 18.59 0.45
C THR A 79 -12.64 17.38 -0.37
N GLY A 80 -12.83 16.23 0.30
CA GLY A 80 -12.97 14.88 -0.27
C GLY A 80 -14.00 14.63 -1.38
N VAL A 81 -14.75 15.64 -1.81
CA VAL A 81 -15.64 15.58 -2.98
C VAL A 81 -14.86 15.79 -4.30
N SER A 82 -13.78 16.58 -4.32
CA SER A 82 -12.93 16.77 -5.52
C SER A 82 -11.95 15.62 -5.74
N GLN A 83 -11.41 15.02 -4.66
CA GLN A 83 -10.46 13.90 -4.76
C GLN A 83 -11.05 12.61 -5.34
N LEU A 84 -12.36 12.36 -5.21
CA LEU A 84 -13.00 11.21 -5.86
C LEU A 84 -13.10 11.43 -7.38
N SER A 85 -13.39 12.66 -7.81
CA SER A 85 -13.47 13.04 -9.23
C SER A 85 -12.10 12.94 -9.91
N ASP A 86 -11.05 13.45 -9.24
CA ASP A 86 -9.66 13.41 -9.73
C ASP A 86 -9.02 12.01 -9.73
N ARG A 87 -9.42 11.14 -8.79
CA ARG A 87 -8.97 9.73 -8.80
C ARG A 87 -9.67 8.92 -9.87
N GLY A 88 -10.96 9.15 -10.09
CA GLY A 88 -11.74 8.50 -11.15
C GLY A 88 -11.21 8.83 -12.54
N SER A 89 -10.93 10.11 -12.80
CA SER A 89 -10.36 10.57 -14.08
C SER A 89 -8.97 9.99 -14.35
N ARG A 90 -8.05 9.97 -13.37
CA ARG A 90 -6.71 9.35 -13.51
C ARG A 90 -6.74 7.82 -13.68
N MET A 91 -7.79 7.16 -13.18
CA MET A 91 -7.98 5.73 -13.40
C MET A 91 -8.45 5.47 -14.84
N LEU A 92 -9.43 6.24 -15.31
CA LEU A 92 -9.96 6.15 -16.66
C LEU A 92 -8.90 6.50 -17.73
N GLU A 93 -8.03 7.48 -17.47
CA GLU A 93 -6.95 7.85 -18.40
C GLU A 93 -5.91 6.73 -18.57
N ARG A 94 -5.60 6.02 -17.48
CA ARG A 94 -4.73 4.84 -17.54
C ARG A 94 -5.38 3.69 -18.30
N LEU A 95 -6.68 3.45 -18.08
CA LEU A 95 -7.43 2.44 -18.84
C LEU A 95 -7.48 2.79 -20.33
N LYS A 96 -7.71 4.05 -20.69
CA LYS A 96 -7.70 4.52 -22.08
C LYS A 96 -6.37 4.24 -22.76
N THR A 97 -5.27 4.63 -22.09
CA THR A 97 -3.92 4.51 -22.65
C THR A 97 -3.47 3.05 -22.72
N GLN A 98 -3.71 2.25 -21.67
CA GLN A 98 -3.19 0.89 -21.58
C GLN A 98 -4.06 -0.15 -22.32
N LEU A 99 -5.37 0.07 -22.39
CA LEU A 99 -6.32 -0.81 -23.10
C LEU A 99 -6.65 -0.32 -24.52
N GLU A 100 -6.02 0.79 -24.95
CA GLU A 100 -6.20 1.40 -26.28
C GLU A 100 -7.69 1.57 -26.61
N LEU A 101 -8.43 2.15 -25.66
CA LEU A 101 -9.87 2.37 -25.80
C LEU A 101 -10.12 3.58 -26.70
N SER A 102 -11.09 3.47 -27.60
CA SER A 102 -11.56 4.61 -28.38
C SER A 102 -12.30 5.62 -27.49
N ASP A 103 -12.44 6.86 -27.96
CA ASP A 103 -13.18 7.90 -27.24
C ASP A 103 -14.64 7.49 -27.00
N ASP A 104 -15.25 6.75 -27.94
CA ASP A 104 -16.61 6.23 -27.82
C ASP A 104 -16.72 5.12 -26.76
N GLU A 105 -15.75 4.20 -26.71
CA GLU A 105 -15.70 3.16 -25.68
C GLU A 105 -15.49 3.78 -24.29
N MET A 106 -14.62 4.79 -24.19
CA MET A 106 -14.37 5.54 -22.96
C MET A 106 -15.59 6.32 -22.49
N GLY A 107 -16.35 6.93 -23.40
CA GLY A 107 -17.60 7.61 -23.08
C GLY A 107 -18.63 6.67 -22.47
N LYS A 108 -18.79 5.46 -23.02
CA LYS A 108 -19.70 4.44 -22.50
C LYS A 108 -19.25 3.91 -21.13
N VAL A 109 -17.96 3.63 -20.97
CA VAL A 109 -17.38 3.19 -19.68
C VAL A 109 -17.58 4.25 -18.61
N ARG A 110 -17.33 5.53 -18.91
CA ARG A 110 -17.52 6.64 -17.97
C ARG A 110 -18.96 6.74 -17.49
N THR A 111 -19.92 6.76 -18.40
CA THR A 111 -21.36 6.87 -18.07
C THR A 111 -21.84 5.68 -17.24
N ALA A 112 -21.44 4.46 -17.61
CA ALA A 112 -21.81 3.25 -16.88
C ALA A 112 -21.18 3.20 -15.48
N LEU A 113 -19.93 3.66 -15.37
CA LEU A 113 -19.21 3.71 -14.11
C LEU A 113 -19.81 4.76 -13.15
N GLU A 114 -20.16 5.93 -13.67
CA GLU A 114 -20.83 7.00 -12.92
C GLU A 114 -22.20 6.54 -12.40
N ALA A 115 -22.98 5.82 -13.21
CA ALA A 115 -24.25 5.24 -12.78
C ALA A 115 -24.08 4.21 -11.64
N GLU A 116 -23.07 3.34 -11.72
CA GLU A 116 -22.75 2.35 -10.68
C GLU A 116 -22.25 2.99 -9.37
N PHE A 117 -21.51 4.10 -9.45
CA PHE A 117 -21.07 4.86 -8.25
C PHE A 117 -22.18 5.71 -7.65
N ALA A 118 -23.04 6.33 -8.46
CA ALA A 118 -24.21 7.07 -7.99
C ALA A 118 -25.19 6.15 -7.23
N ALA A 119 -25.33 4.90 -7.68
CA ALA A 119 -26.12 3.89 -6.99
C ALA A 119 -25.58 3.56 -5.59
N ILE A 120 -24.26 3.70 -5.33
CA ILE A 120 -23.68 3.53 -3.99
C ILE A 120 -24.04 4.71 -3.09
N LYS A 121 -23.92 5.94 -3.61
CA LYS A 121 -24.23 7.16 -2.85
C LYS A 121 -25.68 7.16 -2.34
N ASN A 122 -26.59 6.57 -3.10
CA ASN A 122 -28.00 6.45 -2.75
C ASN A 122 -28.34 5.17 -1.95
N ALA A 123 -27.43 4.20 -1.81
CA ALA A 123 -27.69 2.90 -1.17
C ALA A 123 -26.74 2.55 0.01
N GLY A 124 -26.00 3.50 0.58
CA GLY A 124 -25.10 3.28 1.72
C GLY A 124 -25.68 3.70 3.09
N PRO A 125 -25.40 2.97 4.19
CA PRO A 125 -26.02 3.20 5.50
C PRO A 125 -25.45 4.44 6.23
N PRO A 126 -26.27 5.12 7.05
CA PRO A 126 -25.81 6.20 7.91
C PRO A 126 -25.10 5.61 9.15
N GLY A 127 -23.84 5.99 9.36
CA GLY A 127 -23.10 5.70 10.60
C GLY A 127 -21.93 4.75 10.39
N SER A 128 -20.73 5.22 10.72
CA SER A 128 -19.40 4.60 10.61
C SER A 128 -18.87 4.39 9.17
N ALA A 129 -17.75 5.06 8.87
CA ALA A 129 -16.98 4.85 7.65
C ALA A 129 -16.49 3.39 7.61
N PRO A 130 -16.74 2.62 6.53
CA PRO A 130 -16.20 1.26 6.40
C PRO A 130 -14.67 1.30 6.39
N ALA A 131 -14.02 0.21 6.77
CA ALA A 131 -12.57 0.06 6.62
C ALA A 131 -12.16 0.40 5.18
N SER A 132 -11.06 1.14 5.00
CA SER A 132 -10.66 1.65 3.69
C SER A 132 -10.43 0.56 2.63
N ASP A 133 -10.18 -0.68 3.07
CA ASP A 133 -9.96 -1.82 2.19
C ASP A 133 -11.27 -2.41 1.65
N ASP A 134 -12.34 -2.49 2.46
CA ASP A 134 -13.65 -3.01 2.03
C ASP A 134 -14.28 -2.13 0.94
N VAL A 135 -14.18 -0.80 1.10
CA VAL A 135 -14.68 0.18 0.11
C VAL A 135 -13.92 0.06 -1.22
N ARG A 136 -12.60 -0.21 -1.15
CA ARG A 136 -11.75 -0.37 -2.33
C ARG A 136 -12.04 -1.66 -3.08
N GLU A 137 -12.32 -2.75 -2.38
CA GLU A 137 -12.68 -4.03 -3.00
C GLU A 137 -14.06 -3.95 -3.66
N GLN A 138 -15.05 -3.35 -2.99
CA GLN A 138 -16.37 -3.11 -3.56
C GLN A 138 -16.31 -2.25 -4.82
N ALA A 139 -15.54 -1.16 -4.79
CA ALA A 139 -15.34 -0.30 -5.96
C ALA A 139 -14.69 -1.08 -7.13
N ARG A 140 -13.67 -1.90 -6.85
CA ARG A 140 -13.00 -2.73 -7.88
C ARG A 140 -13.94 -3.74 -8.54
N MET A 141 -14.78 -4.41 -7.76
CA MET A 141 -15.73 -5.39 -8.31
C MET A 141 -16.74 -4.75 -9.27
N ARG A 142 -17.24 -3.55 -8.94
CA ARG A 142 -18.17 -2.82 -9.82
C ARG A 142 -17.49 -2.31 -11.08
N ILE A 143 -16.26 -1.78 -10.94
CA ILE A 143 -15.45 -1.39 -12.10
C ILE A 143 -15.24 -2.61 -13.01
N ALA A 144 -14.86 -3.76 -12.45
CA ALA A 144 -14.69 -4.99 -13.22
C ALA A 144 -15.99 -5.44 -13.91
N LYS A 145 -17.15 -5.31 -13.26
CA LYS A 145 -18.47 -5.60 -13.83
C LYS A 145 -18.78 -4.71 -15.04
N VAL A 146 -18.56 -3.40 -14.94
CA VAL A 146 -18.77 -2.44 -16.05
C VAL A 146 -17.81 -2.72 -17.19
N LEU A 147 -16.52 -2.91 -16.87
CA LEU A 147 -15.49 -3.18 -17.87
C LEU A 147 -15.76 -4.50 -18.60
N ARG A 148 -16.23 -5.54 -17.90
CA ARG A 148 -16.61 -6.82 -18.51
C ARG A 148 -17.79 -6.70 -19.47
N ALA A 149 -18.73 -5.81 -19.19
CA ALA A 149 -19.90 -5.59 -20.03
C ALA A 149 -19.60 -4.69 -21.25
N MET A 150 -18.61 -3.81 -21.15
CA MET A 150 -18.32 -2.76 -22.14
C MET A 150 -17.09 -3.04 -23.02
N LEU A 151 -16.14 -3.86 -22.55
CA LEU A 151 -14.93 -4.18 -23.30
C LEU A 151 -15.04 -5.52 -24.04
N SER A 152 -14.32 -5.63 -25.15
CA SER A 152 -14.15 -6.91 -25.84
C SER A 152 -13.40 -7.93 -24.95
N PRO A 153 -13.58 -9.24 -25.17
CA PRO A 153 -12.91 -10.29 -24.40
C PRO A 153 -11.39 -10.13 -24.33
N ASP A 154 -10.76 -9.69 -25.43
CA ASP A 154 -9.31 -9.51 -25.51
C ASP A 154 -8.82 -8.33 -24.65
N LYS A 155 -9.53 -7.19 -24.70
CA LYS A 155 -9.21 -6.02 -23.88
C LYS A 155 -9.49 -6.28 -22.39
N TYR A 156 -10.55 -7.04 -22.09
CA TYR A 156 -10.85 -7.45 -20.72
C TYR A 156 -9.77 -8.40 -20.16
N LYS A 157 -9.26 -9.34 -20.96
CA LYS A 157 -8.14 -10.21 -20.57
C LYS A 157 -6.86 -9.42 -20.28
N LYS A 158 -6.54 -8.40 -21.10
CA LYS A 158 -5.43 -7.45 -20.85
C LYS A 158 -5.62 -6.69 -19.52
N TYR A 159 -6.85 -6.29 -19.20
CA TYR A 159 -7.19 -5.68 -17.91
C TYR A 159 -7.02 -6.65 -16.73
N GLU A 160 -7.42 -7.92 -16.87
CA GLU A 160 -7.21 -8.95 -15.83
C GLU A 160 -5.72 -9.25 -15.61
N GLU A 161 -4.93 -9.34 -16.68
CA GLU A 161 -3.48 -9.52 -16.59
C GLU A 161 -2.79 -8.33 -15.93
N MET A 162 -3.22 -7.10 -16.23
CA MET A 162 -2.75 -5.88 -15.58
C MET A 162 -3.15 -5.81 -14.09
N GLN A 163 -4.35 -6.26 -13.73
CA GLN A 163 -4.78 -6.37 -12.33
C GLN A 163 -4.02 -7.47 -11.57
N ARG A 164 -3.58 -8.52 -12.26
CA ARG A 164 -2.72 -9.59 -11.70
C ARG A 164 -1.27 -9.13 -11.58
N GLN A 165 -0.78 -8.35 -12.54
CA GLN A 165 0.50 -7.63 -12.48
C GLN A 165 0.38 -6.38 -11.58
N ARG A 166 -0.17 -6.54 -10.38
CA ARG A 166 -0.05 -5.46 -9.39
C ARG A 166 1.43 -5.12 -9.27
N PRO A 167 1.80 -3.84 -9.31
CA PRO A 167 3.17 -3.50 -9.03
C PRO A 167 3.45 -3.95 -7.59
N ASN A 168 4.27 -4.99 -7.44
CA ASN A 168 5.20 -5.12 -6.31
C ASN A 168 6.28 -4.01 -6.39
N GLY A 169 5.91 -2.86 -6.94
CA GLY A 169 6.71 -1.67 -6.94
C GLY A 169 6.58 -0.98 -5.59
N PRO A 170 7.56 -0.16 -5.24
CA PRO A 170 7.61 0.50 -3.95
C PRO A 170 6.33 1.30 -3.68
N ARG A 171 5.71 1.05 -2.53
CA ARG A 171 4.43 1.63 -2.13
C ARG A 171 4.58 3.15 -1.99
N ARG A 172 3.66 3.90 -2.60
CA ARG A 172 3.56 5.35 -2.39
C ARG A 172 2.70 5.66 -1.19
N VAL A 173 3.20 6.51 -0.29
CA VAL A 173 2.51 6.91 0.95
C VAL A 173 2.71 8.41 1.16
N THR A 174 1.77 9.07 1.83
CA THR A 174 1.93 10.46 2.27
C THR A 174 2.43 10.48 3.70
N LEU A 175 3.57 11.13 3.93
CA LEU A 175 4.09 11.44 5.27
C LEU A 175 3.87 12.90 5.61
N TRP A 176 3.84 13.21 6.90
CA TRP A 176 3.73 14.58 7.40
C TRP A 176 5.11 15.04 7.85
N ALA A 177 5.71 15.95 7.09
CA ALA A 177 6.91 16.66 7.48
C ALA A 177 6.54 17.85 8.36
N TYR A 178 7.41 18.23 9.28
CA TYR A 178 7.25 19.43 10.09
C TYR A 178 8.22 20.50 9.61
N GLU A 179 7.70 21.56 9.02
CA GLU A 179 8.48 22.62 8.40
C GLU A 179 7.89 23.98 8.83
N ASN A 180 8.74 24.88 9.35
CA ASN A 180 8.36 26.25 9.73
C ASN A 180 7.11 26.36 10.63
N GLY A 181 6.96 25.44 11.59
CA GLY A 181 5.83 25.46 12.52
C GLY A 181 4.58 24.73 12.02
N ALA A 182 4.59 24.19 10.81
CA ALA A 182 3.43 23.62 10.16
C ALA A 182 3.68 22.19 9.65
N LEU A 183 2.59 21.43 9.49
CA LEU A 183 2.58 20.09 8.92
C LEU A 183 2.44 20.19 7.39
N VAL A 184 3.44 19.66 6.69
CA VAL A 184 3.51 19.63 5.22
C VAL A 184 3.37 18.18 4.74
N PRO A 185 2.38 17.86 3.88
CA PRO A 185 2.26 16.54 3.31
C PRO A 185 3.36 16.31 2.25
N ARG A 186 4.11 15.21 2.38
CA ARG A 186 5.08 14.76 1.37
C ARG A 186 4.72 13.37 0.85
N GLU A 187 4.58 13.25 -0.47
CA GLU A 187 4.42 11.94 -1.12
C GLU A 187 5.79 11.27 -1.23
N VAL A 188 5.93 10.10 -0.60
CA VAL A 188 7.17 9.34 -0.55
C VAL A 188 6.99 7.95 -1.15
N ARG A 189 8.09 7.37 -1.61
CA ARG A 189 8.17 6.01 -2.13
C ARG A 189 8.93 5.13 -1.13
N LEU A 190 8.28 4.08 -0.65
CA LEU A 190 8.82 3.20 0.39
C LEU A 190 9.55 1.99 -0.19
N GLY A 191 10.68 1.62 0.42
CA GLY A 191 11.52 0.48 0.04
C GLY A 191 11.42 -0.69 1.02
N LEU A 192 12.56 -1.27 1.38
CA LEU A 192 12.67 -2.33 2.39
C LEU A 192 12.17 -1.82 3.75
N ALA A 193 11.57 -2.71 4.53
CA ALA A 193 11.10 -2.41 5.87
C ALA A 193 11.48 -3.54 6.81
N ASP A 194 11.81 -3.17 8.04
CA ASP A 194 11.98 -4.08 9.16
C ASP A 194 10.91 -3.82 10.23
N GLN A 195 11.11 -4.36 11.44
CA GLN A 195 10.14 -4.24 12.53
C GLN A 195 10.00 -2.79 13.03
N SER A 196 11.02 -1.96 12.89
CA SER A 196 11.10 -0.62 13.48
C SER A 196 11.11 0.49 12.43
N PHE A 197 11.71 0.25 11.27
CA PHE A 197 11.99 1.26 10.25
C PHE A 197 11.53 0.82 8.86
N THR A 198 11.21 1.81 8.04
CA THR A 198 10.96 1.64 6.62
C THR A 198 11.86 2.58 5.82
N GLU A 199 12.52 2.04 4.80
CA GLU A 199 13.30 2.78 3.82
C GLU A 199 12.41 3.72 3.00
N VAL A 200 12.89 4.93 2.77
CA VAL A 200 12.32 5.89 1.84
C VAL A 200 13.27 6.04 0.66
N VAL A 201 12.84 5.54 -0.50
CA VAL A 201 13.62 5.52 -1.75
C VAL A 201 13.55 6.87 -2.47
N ASP A 202 12.45 7.60 -2.30
CA ASP A 202 12.21 8.87 -2.98
C ASP A 202 11.20 9.74 -2.21
N GLY A 203 11.26 11.06 -2.40
CA GLY A 203 10.30 12.03 -1.87
C GLY A 203 10.58 12.60 -0.48
N LEU A 204 11.68 12.21 0.17
CA LEU A 204 12.09 12.75 1.47
C LEU A 204 13.61 13.02 1.50
N PRO A 205 14.05 14.28 1.70
CA PRO A 205 15.47 14.59 1.81
C PRO A 205 16.04 14.12 3.16
N GLU A 206 17.34 13.86 3.18
CA GLU A 206 18.07 13.60 4.43
C GLU A 206 17.94 14.78 5.40
N GLY A 207 17.74 14.46 6.69
CA GLY A 207 17.55 15.47 7.74
C GLY A 207 16.14 16.07 7.82
N ALA A 208 15.20 15.65 6.96
CA ALA A 208 13.82 16.09 7.06
C ALA A 208 13.20 15.72 8.42
N GLN A 209 12.52 16.67 9.05
CA GLN A 209 11.76 16.42 10.27
C GLN A 209 10.41 15.82 9.91
N VAL A 210 10.10 14.64 10.45
CA VAL A 210 8.84 13.92 10.23
C VAL A 210 8.06 13.77 11.53
N VAL A 211 6.74 13.73 11.43
CA VAL A 211 5.87 13.70 12.61
C VAL A 211 5.47 12.27 12.97
N LEU A 212 5.84 11.87 14.18
CA LEU A 212 5.46 10.58 14.78
C LEU A 212 4.10 10.68 15.50
N ARG A 213 3.95 11.73 16.32
CA ARG A 213 2.79 11.95 17.18
C ARG A 213 2.69 13.42 17.58
N VAL A 214 1.46 13.90 17.74
CA VAL A 214 1.16 15.18 18.38
C VAL A 214 0.69 14.91 19.81
N ARG A 215 1.23 15.66 20.77
CA ARG A 215 0.76 15.68 22.17
C ARG A 215 0.25 17.08 22.47
N GLU A 216 -0.92 17.17 23.06
CA GLU A 216 -1.38 18.41 23.67
C GLU A 216 -0.58 18.60 24.96
N GLY A 217 0.17 19.69 25.06
CA GLY A 217 0.77 20.10 26.31
C GLY A 217 -0.32 20.68 27.20
N THR A 218 -0.63 20.01 28.30
CA THR A 218 -1.37 20.67 29.38
C THR A 218 -0.41 21.69 30.01
N PRO A 219 -0.80 22.98 30.12
CA PRO A 219 0.03 24.01 30.72
C PRO A 219 0.32 23.77 32.21
#